data_AF-A0A1A0N0N3-F1
#
_entry.id   AF-A0A1A0N0N3-F1
#
_cell.length_a   1.000
_cell.length_b   1.000
_cell.length_c   1.000
_cell.angle_alpha   90.00
_cell.angle_beta   90.00
_cell.angle_gamma   90.00
#
_symmetry.space_group_name_H-M   'P 1'
#
loop_
_entity.id
_entity.type
_entity.pdbx_description
1 polymer ?
#
loop_
_entity_poly.entity_id
_entity_poly.type
_entity_poly.pdbx_seq_one_letter_code
_entity_poly.pdbx_strand_id
1 'polypeptide(L)'
;MIAFIDTYRGQFGVELICRTLGATLVGWITSRGYRAAKSRAVSARSISDAQLVDTIRTLHKQNFSVYGVKKMHAVACQGDGTT
;
A
#
# COMPACT_ATOMS: atom_id res chain seq x y z
N MET A 1 3.84 10.17 5.78
CA MET A 1 5.01 10.50 6.61
C MET A 1 6.33 10.02 5.99
N ILE A 2 6.50 8.73 5.67
CA ILE A 2 7.74 8.22 5.02
C ILE A 2 8.01 8.91 3.67
N ALA A 3 6.99 9.09 2.83
CA ALA A 3 7.13 9.80 1.55
C ALA A 3 7.63 11.23 1.72
N PHE A 4 7.17 11.97 2.74
CA PHE A 4 7.65 13.31 3.04
C PHE A 4 9.14 13.32 3.39
N ILE A 5 9.58 12.40 4.25
CA ILE A 5 11.01 12.24 4.59
C ILE A 5 11.81 11.88 3.34
N ASP A 6 11.30 11.01 2.47
CA ASP A 6 11.97 10.62 1.23
C ASP A 6 12.11 11.76 0.23
N THR A 7 11.15 12.68 0.15
CA THR A 7 11.25 13.87 -0.69
C THR A 7 12.32 14.84 -0.19
N TYR A 8 12.42 15.06 1.12
CA TYR A 8 13.25 16.12 1.69
C TYR A 8 14.60 15.65 2.27
N ARG A 9 14.85 14.34 2.35
CA ARG A 9 16.11 13.78 2.89
C ARG A 9 17.37 14.26 2.19
N GLY A 10 17.29 14.64 0.91
CA GLY A 10 18.44 15.16 0.15
C GLY A 10 18.86 16.57 0.55
N GLN A 11 17.93 17.37 1.08
CA GLN A 11 18.18 18.76 1.46
C GLN A 11 18.53 18.90 2.95
N PHE A 12 17.82 18.16 3.81
CA PHE A 12 17.92 18.34 5.27
C PHE A 12 18.53 17.13 5.99
N GLY A 13 18.62 15.98 5.34
CA GLY A 13 18.98 14.72 6.00
C GLY A 13 17.84 14.14 6.85
N VAL A 14 17.83 12.81 6.99
CA VAL A 14 16.76 12.09 7.70
C VAL A 14 16.74 12.44 9.20
N GLU A 15 17.92 12.59 9.81
CA GLU A 15 18.06 12.80 11.26
C GLU A 15 17.45 14.14 11.70
N LEU A 16 17.71 15.21 10.94
CA LEU A 16 17.18 16.54 11.23
C LEU A 16 15.66 16.55 11.10
N ILE A 17 15.12 16.00 10.00
CA ILE A 17 13.69 15.93 9.74
C ILE A 17 12.98 15.11 10.83
N CYS A 18 13.51 13.94 11.20
CA CYS A 18 12.93 13.11 12.25
C CYS A 18 12.97 13.81 13.62
N ARG A 19 14.07 14.51 13.95
CA ARG A 19 14.20 15.26 15.20
C ARG A 19 13.19 16.40 15.28
N THR A 20 13.03 17.19 14.21
CA THR A 20 12.08 18.30 14.19
C THR A 20 10.64 17.81 14.23
N LEU A 21 10.30 16.77 13.45
CA LEU A 21 8.95 16.20 13.44
C LEU A 21 8.61 15.56 14.78
N GLY A 22 9.52 14.78 15.37
CA GLY A 22 9.32 14.12 16.66
C GLY A 22 9.16 15.08 17.85
N ALA A 23 9.70 16.30 17.76
CA ALA A 23 9.47 17.34 18.76
C ALA A 23 8.07 17.97 18.68
N THR A 24 7.44 17.93 17.50
CA THR A 24 6.14 18.57 17.24
C THR A 24 4.96 17.60 17.17
N LEU A 25 5.22 16.32 16.88
CA LEU A 25 4.20 15.31 16.64
C LEU A 25 4.31 14.21 17.69
N VAL A 26 3.18 13.85 18.32
CA VAL A 26 3.08 12.66 19.17
C VAL A 26 3.09 11.43 18.26
N GLY A 27 4.17 10.65 18.24
CA GLY A 27 4.24 9.46 17.39
C GLY A 27 5.61 8.79 17.29
N TRP A 28 5.71 7.80 16.40
CA TRP A 28 6.87 6.91 16.22
C TRP A 28 7.93 7.43 15.24
N ILE A 29 7.89 8.73 14.90
CA ILE A 29 8.74 9.34 13.87
C ILE A 29 10.16 9.51 14.40
N THR A 30 10.93 8.44 14.29
CA THR A 30 12.35 8.36 14.67
C THR A 30 13.15 7.88 13.47
N SER A 31 14.44 8.21 13.43
CA SER A 31 15.35 7.77 12.36
C SER A 31 15.39 6.24 12.24
N ARG A 32 15.32 5.53 13.38
CA ARG A 32 15.19 4.07 13.43
C ARG A 32 13.86 3.60 12.87
N GLY A 33 12.75 4.24 13.25
CA GLY A 33 11.42 3.94 12.72
C GLY A 33 11.32 4.16 11.21
N TYR A 34 11.92 5.22 10.68
CA TYR A 34 12.03 5.46 9.25
C TYR A 34 12.77 4.33 8.53
N ARG A 35 13.95 3.94 9.04
CA ARG A 35 14.73 2.85 8.44
C ARG A 35 13.96 1.53 8.47
N ALA A 36 13.33 1.21 9.60
CA ALA A 36 12.51 0.01 9.74
C ALA A 36 11.31 -0.01 8.79
N ALA A 37 10.64 1.14 8.61
CA ALA A 37 9.54 1.27 7.65
C ALA A 37 10.03 1.12 6.21
N LYS A 38 11.21 1.66 5.89
CA LYS A 38 11.80 1.61 4.55
C LYS A 38 12.34 0.23 4.18
N SER A 39 12.87 -0.51 5.15
CA SER A 39 13.37 -1.88 4.95
C SER A 39 12.28 -2.94 5.08
N ARG A 40 11.06 -2.56 5.47
CA ARG A 40 9.98 -3.52 5.70
C ARG A 40 9.62 -4.18 4.38
N ALA A 41 9.67 -5.51 4.34
CA ALA A 41 9.12 -6.28 3.24
C ALA A 41 7.61 -6.01 3.10
N VAL A 42 7.12 -6.09 1.87
CA VAL A 42 5.69 -5.97 1.58
C VAL A 42 4.95 -7.04 2.38
N SER A 43 3.85 -6.66 3.04
CA SER A 43 3.09 -7.59 3.87
C SER A 43 2.45 -8.68 3.01
N ALA A 44 2.28 -9.89 3.56
CA ALA A 44 1.61 -11.00 2.86
C ALA A 44 0.22 -10.59 2.33
N ARG A 45 -0.50 -9.78 3.10
CA ARG A 45 -1.78 -9.19 2.68
C ARG A 45 -1.63 -8.28 1.46
N SER A 46 -0.68 -7.36 1.48
CA SER A 46 -0.45 -6.45 0.35
C SER A 46 -0.04 -7.19 -0.92
N ILE A 47 0.66 -8.32 -0.80
CA ILE A 47 0.98 -9.21 -1.93
C ILE A 47 -0.31 -9.85 -2.46
N SER A 48 -1.10 -10.44 -1.58
CA SER A 48 -2.38 -11.08 -1.94
C SER A 48 -3.37 -10.09 -2.55
N ASP A 49 -3.46 -8.88 -2.00
CA ASP A 49 -4.34 -7.83 -2.51
C ASP A 49 -3.91 -7.39 -3.91
N ALA A 50 -2.61 -7.29 -4.18
CA ALA A 50 -2.11 -6.96 -5.53
C ALA A 50 -2.50 -8.04 -6.56
N GLN A 51 -2.35 -9.33 -6.20
CA GLN A 51 -2.78 -10.44 -7.06
C GLN A 51 -4.30 -10.42 -7.27
N LEU A 52 -5.07 -10.20 -6.20
CA LEU A 52 -6.53 -10.13 -6.26
C LEU A 52 -7.02 -8.99 -7.16
N VAL A 53 -6.38 -7.83 -7.11
CA VAL A 53 -6.70 -6.68 -7.97
C VAL A 53 -6.54 -7.02 -9.44
N ASP A 54 -5.48 -7.76 -9.81
CA ASP A 54 -5.25 -8.18 -11.20
C ASP A 54 -6.32 -9.19 -11.66
N THR A 55 -6.71 -10.14 -10.81
CA THR A 55 -7.82 -11.07 -11.09
C THR A 55 -9.13 -10.31 -11.29
N ILE A 56 -9.47 -9.39 -10.39
CA ILE A 56 -10.69 -8.58 -10.47
C ILE A 56 -10.70 -7.73 -11.75
N ARG A 57 -9.57 -7.14 -12.15
CA ARG A 57 -9.47 -6.35 -13.38
C ARG A 57 -9.73 -7.21 -14.62
N THR A 58 -9.21 -8.44 -14.63
CA THR A 58 -9.42 -9.40 -15.71
C THR A 58 -10.88 -9.81 -15.81
N LEU A 59 -11.49 -10.20 -14.68
CA LEU A 59 -12.91 -10.54 -14.60
C LEU A 59 -13.80 -9.36 -15.01
N HIS A 60 -13.48 -8.14 -14.60
CA HIS A 60 -14.25 -6.95 -14.98
C HIS A 60 -14.21 -6.72 -16.49
N LYS A 61 -13.04 -6.88 -17.11
CA LYS A 61 -12.88 -6.78 -18.56
C LYS A 61 -13.66 -7.88 -19.31
N GLN A 62 -13.63 -9.11 -18.82
CA GLN A 62 -14.40 -10.23 -19.38
C GLN A 62 -15.92 -9.98 -19.28
N ASN A 63 -16.38 -9.33 -18.21
CA ASN A 63 -17.78 -8.93 -18.02
C ASN A 63 -18.10 -7.56 -18.66
N PHE A 64 -17.46 -7.25 -19.79
CA PHE A 64 -17.68 -6.03 -20.59
C PHE A 64 -17.51 -4.71 -19.84
N SER A 65 -16.88 -4.72 -18.66
CA SER A 65 -16.74 -3.56 -17.78
C SER A 65 -18.07 -2.92 -17.33
N VAL A 66 -19.18 -3.67 -17.38
CA VAL A 66 -20.52 -3.20 -16.99
C VAL A 66 -20.84 -3.55 -15.53
N TYR A 67 -20.17 -4.55 -14.98
CA TYR A 67 -20.46 -5.02 -13.63
C TYR A 67 -19.98 -4.02 -12.58
N GLY A 68 -20.95 -3.42 -11.88
CA GLY A 68 -20.67 -2.60 -10.70
C GLY A 68 -20.21 -3.44 -9.50
N VAL A 69 -19.81 -2.75 -8.43
CA VAL A 69 -19.14 -3.32 -7.25
C VAL A 69 -19.85 -4.55 -6.68
N LYS A 70 -21.18 -4.52 -6.52
CA LYS A 70 -21.94 -5.66 -5.94
C LYS A 70 -21.86 -6.91 -6.81
N LYS A 71 -21.97 -6.77 -8.13
CA LYS A 71 -21.86 -7.90 -9.07
C LYS A 71 -20.43 -8.41 -9.13
N MET A 72 -19.45 -7.52 -9.17
CA MET A 72 -18.04 -7.89 -9.11
C MET A 72 -17.68 -8.64 -7.83
N HIS A 73 -18.19 -8.19 -6.68
CA HIS A 73 -17.96 -8.87 -5.41
C HIS A 73 -18.57 -10.28 -5.41
N ALA A 74 -19.79 -10.45 -5.93
CA ALA A 74 -20.41 -11.77 -6.05
C ALA A 74 -19.57 -12.71 -6.92
N VAL A 75 -19.15 -12.25 -8.11
CA VAL A 75 -18.32 -13.04 -9.04
C VAL A 75 -16.94 -13.36 -8.44
N ALA A 76 -16.29 -12.38 -7.82
CA ALA A 76 -14.97 -12.57 -7.21
C ALA A 76 -15.01 -13.49 -5.98
N CYS A 77 -16.10 -13.49 -5.21
CA CYS A 77 -16.29 -14.40 -4.07
C CYS A 77 -16.76 -15.81 -4.48
N GLN A 78 -17.27 -16.00 -5.70
CA GLN A 78 -17.75 -17.29 -6.18
C GLN A 78 -16.63 -18.21 -6.67
N GLY A 79 -15.46 -17.66 -6.99
CA GLY A 79 -14.25 -18.43 -7.29
C GLY A 79 -14.37 -19.34 -8.51
N ASP A 80 -13.74 -18.92 -9.62
CA ASP A 80 -13.04 -19.75 -10.62
C ASP A 80 -13.31 -21.27 -10.55
N GLY A 81 -14.52 -21.68 -10.97
CA GLY A 81 -14.90 -23.07 -11.16
C GLY A 81 -14.49 -23.64 -12.52
N THR A 82 -13.38 -23.18 -13.10
CA THR A 82 -12.89 -23.69 -14.39
C THR A 82 -11.36 -23.67 -14.45
N THR A 83 -10.83 -24.88 -14.26
CA THR A 83 -9.55 -25.44 -14.77
C THR A 83 -8.24 -24.86 -14.25
#